data_AF-A0A401UDL6-F1
#
_entry.id   AF-A0A401UDL6-F1
#
_cell.length_a   1.000
_cell.length_b   1.000
_cell.length_c   1.000
_cell.angle_alpha   90.00
_cell.angle_beta   90.00
_cell.angle_gamma   90.00
#
_symmetry.space_group_name_H-M   'P 1'
#
loop_
_entity.id
_entity.type
_entity.pdbx_description
1 polymer ?
#
loop_
_entity_poly.entity_id
_entity_poly.type
_entity_poly.pdbx_seq_one_letter_code
_entity_poly.pdbx_strand_id
1 'polypeptide(L)'
;MTLVRFFLVSVLVSTSFLATAQKVKYKDIYVWLANKQYDEAEPFLKRYLKENDDNPNAVLYMGLIFEHKSLKNDILKEGSISVSNMDSASLFLDKAMILITEKELRKNDEYYETFKRRDLRTGEYGVKISDIQFFIEKRLQELRERKDKIKLVSFYFALTDSTYNRSQRHYQALQKKYSTRKSMLLRADNTTLQQLSHISSTFDSCLKAFDIFKTNVQALGKTNYNYQLTLNEIKDLTKDGNEKVDLLSDQVQLWNFKKFADESSRLIRDEITPLKDHLISADIDINKLREKLLKDTVSVRAEMEKLRGKLLHEKLSNYDDQPLPALLFNLKIAEINYRSDLASNLLTKDSANIPLKLRTAKEELASIKLLDSLAKALPSTLIDEKADDYENFITNTYNQTSVLKSYVRGLQEFAEREKALKDFEVKFRTKGINWLVVGEDSVSLELNPGLTRPYQPLVIMPEKYTAGLFFKDSIATEGYLYGITVSRKPDLAIKFPVDAGYRHSTLAQSKAFIINDAGEQIFFVIIYNENKVGDKLSVTVAKIYRSDGLAWSNHFKVDMIPASANFINGELIVTGLDDKKWVLDKNGKMK
;
A
#
# COMPACT_ATOMS: atom_id res chain seq x y z
N MET A 1 58.70 72.61 6.59
CA MET A 1 58.23 72.01 5.31
C MET A 1 56.70 71.86 5.25
N THR A 2 55.95 72.73 5.95
CA THR A 2 54.48 72.68 6.08
C THR A 2 53.78 73.92 5.52
N LEU A 3 54.49 75.05 5.35
CA LEU A 3 53.92 76.27 4.76
C LEU A 3 53.73 76.17 3.23
N VAL A 4 54.62 75.45 2.53
CA VAL A 4 54.57 75.32 1.05
C VAL A 4 53.40 74.44 0.59
N ARG A 5 52.99 73.46 1.40
CA ARG A 5 51.81 72.61 1.10
C ARG A 5 50.48 73.33 1.32
N PHE A 6 50.41 74.28 2.24
CA PHE A 6 49.18 75.05 2.47
C PHE A 6 48.94 76.09 1.36
N PHE A 7 50.01 76.69 0.83
CA PHE A 7 49.91 77.66 -0.26
C PHE A 7 49.53 77.01 -1.60
N LEU A 8 50.03 75.80 -1.88
CA LEU A 8 49.70 75.06 -3.11
C LEU A 8 48.25 74.54 -3.11
N VAL A 9 47.69 74.19 -1.94
CA VAL A 9 46.27 73.82 -1.81
C VAL A 9 45.37 75.06 -1.90
N SER A 10 45.79 76.22 -1.38
CA SER A 10 45.02 77.47 -1.51
C SER A 10 44.95 77.99 -2.95
N VAL A 11 46.02 77.82 -3.73
CA VAL A 11 46.06 78.24 -5.15
C VAL A 11 45.27 77.29 -6.05
N LEU A 12 45.26 75.98 -5.78
CA LEU A 12 44.42 75.01 -6.52
C LEU A 12 42.91 75.14 -6.23
N VAL A 13 42.53 75.60 -5.04
CA VAL A 13 41.11 75.87 -4.70
C VAL A 13 40.61 77.20 -5.28
N SER A 14 41.52 78.15 -5.54
CA SER A 14 41.16 79.49 -6.03
C SER A 14 41.02 79.59 -7.56
N THR A 15 41.56 78.64 -8.33
CA THR A 15 41.40 78.60 -9.80
C THR A 15 40.15 77.86 -10.28
N SER A 16 39.29 77.37 -9.37
CA SER A 16 38.08 76.61 -9.72
C SER A 16 36.81 77.47 -9.80
N PHE A 17 36.87 78.77 -9.52
CA PHE A 17 35.69 79.62 -9.31
C PHE A 17 35.41 80.68 -10.37
N LEU A 18 36.00 80.58 -11.57
CA LEU A 18 35.62 81.41 -12.72
C LEU A 18 35.50 80.59 -14.01
N ALA A 19 34.84 79.44 -13.94
CA ALA A 19 34.08 78.98 -15.09
C ALA A 19 32.79 79.81 -15.10
N THR A 20 32.84 81.00 -15.69
CA THR A 20 31.64 81.73 -16.09
C THR A 20 30.79 80.75 -16.89
N ALA A 21 29.70 80.32 -16.29
CA ALA A 21 28.68 79.50 -16.89
C ALA A 21 28.28 80.14 -18.23
N GLN A 22 28.83 79.63 -19.33
CA GLN A 22 28.45 80.08 -20.65
C GLN A 22 26.94 79.86 -20.76
N LYS A 23 26.18 80.95 -20.88
CA LYS A 23 24.71 80.92 -20.95
C LYS A 23 24.33 79.99 -22.11
N VAL A 24 23.79 78.82 -21.78
CA VAL A 24 23.48 77.79 -22.76
C VAL A 24 22.39 78.35 -23.67
N LYS A 25 22.67 78.46 -24.98
CA LYS A 25 21.68 78.96 -25.93
C LYS A 25 20.77 77.82 -26.37
N TYR A 26 19.48 78.09 -26.49
CA TYR A 26 18.50 77.07 -26.88
C TYR A 26 18.80 76.44 -28.24
N LYS A 27 19.25 77.26 -29.22
CA LYS A 27 19.60 76.82 -30.56
C LYS A 27 20.65 75.69 -30.58
N ASP A 28 21.61 75.73 -29.66
CA ASP A 28 22.67 74.72 -29.57
C ASP A 28 22.13 73.39 -29.02
N ILE A 29 21.14 73.44 -28.11
CA ILE A 29 20.46 72.25 -27.57
C ILE A 29 19.49 71.66 -28.61
N TYR A 30 18.80 72.52 -29.37
CA TYR A 30 17.78 72.11 -30.34
C TYR A 30 18.33 71.15 -31.41
N VAL A 31 19.60 71.31 -31.82
CA VAL A 31 20.24 70.40 -32.78
C VAL A 31 20.22 68.95 -32.29
N TRP A 32 20.47 68.71 -31.00
CA TRP A 32 20.37 67.36 -30.42
C TRP A 32 18.93 66.88 -30.30
N LEU A 33 18.01 67.78 -29.92
CA LEU A 33 16.58 67.47 -29.78
C LEU A 33 15.93 67.09 -31.11
N ALA A 34 16.21 67.83 -32.18
CA ALA A 34 15.72 67.56 -33.53
C ALA A 34 16.25 66.22 -34.07
N ASN A 35 17.49 65.86 -33.72
CA ASN A 35 18.11 64.58 -34.06
C ASN A 35 17.74 63.44 -33.09
N LYS A 36 16.83 63.65 -32.13
CA LYS A 36 16.38 62.68 -31.11
C LYS A 36 17.52 62.14 -30.22
N GLN A 37 18.61 62.90 -30.07
CA GLN A 37 19.72 62.62 -29.16
C GLN A 37 19.35 63.08 -27.74
N TYR A 38 18.33 62.43 -27.18
CA TYR A 38 17.67 62.85 -25.95
C TYR A 38 18.53 62.66 -24.70
N ASP A 39 19.35 61.61 -24.67
CA ASP A 39 20.20 61.31 -23.52
C ASP A 39 21.30 62.39 -23.37
N GLU A 40 21.83 62.87 -24.50
CA GLU A 40 22.82 63.94 -24.57
C GLU A 40 22.20 65.32 -24.32
N ALA A 41 20.97 65.56 -24.79
CA ALA A 41 20.29 66.85 -24.66
C ALA A 41 19.73 67.12 -23.25
N GLU A 42 19.29 66.09 -22.52
CA GLU A 42 18.62 66.22 -21.21
C GLU A 42 19.35 67.11 -20.19
N PRO A 43 20.66 66.92 -19.88
CA PRO A 43 21.33 67.72 -18.86
C PRO A 43 21.40 69.21 -19.21
N PHE A 44 21.60 69.53 -20.50
CA PHE A 44 21.65 70.91 -20.99
C PHE A 44 20.26 71.54 -21.01
N LEU A 45 19.24 70.78 -21.43
CA LEU A 45 17.85 71.25 -21.45
C LEU A 45 17.32 71.54 -20.04
N LYS A 46 17.63 70.69 -19.04
CA LYS A 46 17.27 70.94 -17.63
C LYS A 46 17.92 72.22 -17.10
N ARG A 47 19.20 72.44 -17.42
CA ARG A 47 19.91 73.67 -17.03
C ARG A 47 19.28 74.90 -17.68
N TYR A 48 18.93 74.82 -18.95
CA TYR A 48 18.28 75.89 -19.70
C TYR A 48 16.91 76.25 -19.13
N LEU A 49 16.06 75.25 -18.86
CA LEU A 49 14.71 75.43 -18.31
C LEU A 49 14.70 75.95 -16.86
N LYS A 50 15.81 75.83 -16.12
CA LYS A 50 15.94 76.44 -14.78
C LYS A 50 15.98 77.97 -14.85
N GLU A 51 16.49 78.52 -15.94
CA GLU A 51 16.62 79.97 -16.16
C GLU A 51 15.55 80.52 -17.12
N ASN A 52 14.90 79.65 -17.92
CA ASN A 52 13.94 80.00 -18.97
C ASN A 52 12.77 79.01 -18.96
N ASP A 53 11.98 79.01 -17.89
CA ASP A 53 10.95 78.00 -17.65
C ASP A 53 9.68 78.19 -18.49
N ASP A 54 9.59 79.30 -19.21
CA ASP A 54 8.50 79.73 -20.09
C ASP A 54 8.77 79.45 -21.58
N ASN A 55 9.94 78.90 -21.95
CA ASN A 55 10.23 78.54 -23.33
C ASN A 55 9.33 77.36 -23.79
N PRO A 56 8.38 77.58 -24.72
CA PRO A 56 7.33 76.59 -24.99
C PRO A 56 7.86 75.33 -25.70
N ASN A 57 8.78 75.50 -26.65
CA ASN A 57 9.41 74.39 -27.37
C ASN A 57 10.34 73.57 -26.47
N ALA A 58 11.11 74.24 -25.60
CA ALA A 58 11.99 73.56 -24.64
C ALA A 58 11.19 72.69 -23.65
N VAL A 59 10.04 73.19 -23.20
CA VAL A 59 9.09 72.46 -22.34
C VAL A 59 8.49 71.26 -23.07
N LEU A 60 8.08 71.42 -24.33
CA LEU A 60 7.60 70.32 -25.19
C LEU A 60 8.63 69.19 -25.29
N TYR A 61 9.88 69.51 -25.62
CA TYR A 61 10.94 68.51 -25.74
C TYR A 61 11.30 67.86 -24.41
N MET A 62 11.21 68.56 -23.28
CA MET A 62 11.38 67.92 -21.97
C MET A 62 10.31 66.85 -21.73
N GLY A 63 9.06 67.12 -22.12
CA GLY A 63 7.97 66.12 -22.10
C GLY A 63 8.29 64.89 -22.95
N LEU A 64 8.81 65.09 -24.16
CA LEU A 64 9.22 64.01 -25.07
C LEU A 64 10.42 63.20 -24.54
N ILE A 65 11.38 63.84 -23.86
CA ILE A 65 12.49 63.15 -23.20
C ILE A 65 11.97 62.23 -22.10
N PHE A 66 11.06 62.72 -21.25
CA PHE A 66 10.49 61.89 -20.19
C PHE A 66 9.62 60.75 -20.74
N GLU A 67 8.86 60.98 -21.82
CA GLU A 67 8.17 59.91 -22.55
C GLU A 67 9.17 58.86 -23.03
N HIS A 68 10.25 59.28 -23.70
CA HIS A 68 11.29 58.39 -24.20
C HIS A 68 11.98 57.58 -23.09
N LYS A 69 12.25 58.19 -21.93
CA LYS A 69 12.81 57.48 -20.76
C LYS A 69 11.86 56.41 -20.25
N SER A 70 10.56 56.71 -20.19
CA SER A 70 9.54 55.73 -19.77
C SER A 70 9.46 54.51 -20.70
N LEU A 71 9.77 54.68 -21.99
CA LEU A 71 9.80 53.57 -22.95
C LEU A 71 11.05 52.68 -22.81
N LYS A 72 12.14 53.20 -22.24
CA LYS A 72 13.38 52.46 -21.97
C LYS A 72 13.32 51.65 -20.67
N ASN A 73 12.45 52.04 -19.72
CA ASN A 73 12.34 51.36 -18.44
C ASN A 73 11.77 49.94 -18.58
N ASP A 74 12.29 49.02 -17.79
CA ASP A 74 11.72 47.67 -17.68
C ASP A 74 10.36 47.74 -16.98
N ILE A 75 9.30 47.31 -17.66
CA ILE A 75 7.92 47.43 -17.16
C ILE A 75 7.65 46.65 -15.86
N LEU A 76 8.46 45.64 -15.52
CA LEU A 76 8.30 44.83 -14.30
C LEU A 76 9.27 45.23 -13.20
N LYS A 77 10.54 45.45 -13.54
CA LYS A 77 11.58 45.81 -12.56
C LYS A 77 11.56 47.29 -12.21
N GLU A 78 11.21 48.13 -13.18
CA GLU A 78 11.27 49.60 -13.09
C GLU A 78 9.91 50.25 -13.36
N GLY A 79 8.81 49.51 -13.21
CA GLY A 79 7.46 50.00 -13.50
C GLY A 79 7.10 51.30 -12.75
N SER A 80 7.52 51.45 -11.49
CA SER A 80 7.33 52.69 -10.71
C SER A 80 8.10 53.88 -11.29
N ILE A 81 9.33 53.67 -11.74
CA ILE A 81 10.17 54.68 -12.40
C ILE A 81 9.56 55.05 -13.75
N SER A 82 9.10 54.07 -14.53
CA SER A 82 8.39 54.29 -15.79
C SER A 82 7.15 55.16 -15.59
N VAL A 83 6.34 54.87 -14.56
CA VAL A 83 5.14 55.66 -14.25
C VAL A 83 5.52 57.09 -13.82
N SER A 84 6.56 57.26 -13.01
CA SER A 84 7.05 58.58 -12.60
C SER A 84 7.56 59.41 -13.79
N ASN A 85 8.23 58.77 -14.74
CA ASN A 85 8.64 59.39 -16.01
C ASN A 85 7.42 59.79 -16.84
N MET A 86 6.37 58.97 -16.92
CA MET A 86 5.12 59.32 -17.64
C MET A 86 4.37 60.48 -16.99
N ASP A 87 4.37 60.56 -15.66
CA ASP A 87 3.76 61.68 -14.92
C ASP A 87 4.52 62.99 -15.17
N SER A 88 5.86 62.91 -15.19
CA SER A 88 6.71 64.04 -15.58
C SER A 88 6.47 64.44 -17.03
N ALA A 89 6.39 63.47 -17.96
CA ALA A 89 6.09 63.73 -19.36
C ALA A 89 4.75 64.45 -19.54
N SER A 90 3.70 63.96 -18.87
CA SER A 90 2.36 64.57 -18.91
C SER A 90 2.38 66.01 -18.38
N LEU A 91 3.07 66.26 -17.27
CA LEU A 91 3.21 67.60 -16.70
C LEU A 91 3.85 68.59 -17.69
N PHE A 92 4.95 68.20 -18.33
CA PHE A 92 5.63 69.06 -19.30
C PHE A 92 4.81 69.24 -20.59
N LEU A 93 4.11 68.21 -21.06
CA LEU A 93 3.22 68.28 -22.22
C LEU A 93 2.01 69.18 -21.97
N ASP A 94 1.37 69.09 -20.79
CA ASP A 94 0.29 70.00 -20.38
C ASP A 94 0.79 71.45 -20.30
N LYS A 95 1.99 71.68 -19.74
CA LYS A 95 2.60 73.02 -19.70
C LYS A 95 2.89 73.54 -21.12
N ALA A 96 3.41 72.70 -22.02
CA ALA A 96 3.66 73.06 -23.42
C ALA A 96 2.36 73.43 -24.16
N MET A 97 1.28 72.69 -23.92
CA MET A 97 -0.03 72.96 -24.51
C MET A 97 -0.53 74.38 -24.23
N ILE A 98 -0.31 74.87 -23.00
CA ILE A 98 -0.73 76.20 -22.57
C ILE A 98 0.18 77.30 -23.15
N LEU A 99 1.49 77.03 -23.24
CA LEU A 99 2.49 78.02 -23.63
C LEU A 99 2.62 78.21 -25.15
N ILE A 100 2.33 77.19 -25.95
CA ILE A 100 2.41 77.25 -27.41
C ILE A 100 1.18 77.98 -27.95
N THR A 101 1.37 79.23 -28.37
CA THR A 101 0.31 80.09 -28.94
C THR A 101 0.58 80.37 -30.42
N GLU A 102 -0.42 80.83 -31.17
CA GLU A 102 -0.20 81.20 -32.59
C GLU A 102 0.87 82.29 -32.75
N LYS A 103 0.96 83.21 -31.78
CA LYS A 103 1.95 84.29 -31.79
C LYS A 103 3.37 83.75 -31.59
N GLU A 104 3.53 82.77 -30.71
CA GLU A 104 4.80 82.06 -30.53
C GLU A 104 5.19 81.37 -31.84
N LEU A 105 4.26 80.61 -32.43
CA LEU A 105 4.55 79.74 -33.56
C LEU A 105 5.00 80.52 -34.78
N ARG A 106 4.42 81.70 -35.02
CA ARG A 106 4.84 82.61 -36.11
C ARG A 106 6.23 83.19 -35.90
N LYS A 107 6.72 83.30 -34.65
CA LYS A 107 8.01 83.91 -34.32
C LYS A 107 9.15 82.89 -34.35
N ASN A 108 8.86 81.63 -34.02
CA ASN A 108 9.85 80.59 -33.76
C ASN A 108 9.54 79.30 -34.57
N ASP A 109 9.00 79.44 -35.77
CA ASP A 109 8.56 78.32 -36.62
C ASP A 109 9.69 77.29 -36.90
N GLU A 110 10.94 77.75 -36.96
CA GLU A 110 12.15 76.92 -37.09
C GLU A 110 12.25 75.80 -36.03
N TYR A 111 11.68 75.97 -34.83
CA TYR A 111 11.74 74.95 -33.79
C TYR A 111 10.62 73.91 -33.86
N TYR A 112 9.64 74.10 -34.75
CA TYR A 112 8.49 73.22 -34.93
C TYR A 112 8.47 72.56 -36.32
N GLU A 113 9.62 72.50 -37.00
CA GLU A 113 9.74 71.90 -38.33
C GLU A 113 9.18 70.47 -38.42
N THR A 114 9.21 69.71 -37.32
CA THR A 114 8.63 68.36 -37.23
C THR A 114 7.12 68.31 -37.49
N PHE A 115 6.43 69.44 -37.39
CA PHE A 115 4.98 69.59 -37.60
C PHE A 115 4.65 70.28 -38.93
N LYS A 116 5.66 70.62 -39.75
CA LYS A 116 5.47 71.33 -41.01
C LYS A 116 4.75 70.43 -42.01
N ARG A 117 3.60 70.90 -42.50
CA ARG A 117 2.82 70.19 -43.52
C ARG A 117 2.34 71.13 -44.61
N ARG A 118 2.04 70.58 -45.78
CA ARG A 118 1.44 71.33 -46.89
C ARG A 118 -0.03 71.61 -46.57
N ASP A 119 -0.42 72.87 -46.56
CA ASP A 119 -1.83 73.24 -46.46
C ASP A 119 -2.54 72.88 -47.76
N LEU A 120 -3.57 72.03 -47.66
CA LEU A 120 -4.35 71.57 -48.80
C LEU A 120 -5.14 72.69 -49.51
N ARG A 121 -5.39 73.81 -48.81
CA ARG A 121 -6.18 74.93 -49.33
C ARG A 121 -5.33 76.01 -50.02
N THR A 122 -4.14 76.30 -49.49
CA THR A 122 -3.25 77.37 -50.00
C THR A 122 -2.03 76.84 -50.73
N GLY A 123 -1.69 75.56 -50.58
CA GLY A 123 -0.51 74.96 -51.18
C GLY A 123 0.81 75.30 -50.47
N GLU A 124 0.80 76.21 -49.50
CA GLU A 124 1.96 76.63 -48.71
C GLU A 124 2.32 75.61 -47.62
N TYR A 125 3.62 75.52 -47.32
CA TYR A 125 4.12 74.70 -46.21
C TYR A 125 4.16 75.54 -44.95
N GLY A 126 3.46 75.11 -43.90
CA GLY A 126 3.44 75.79 -42.62
C GLY A 126 3.13 74.85 -41.48
N VAL A 127 3.31 75.34 -40.26
CA VAL A 127 2.92 74.65 -39.04
C VAL A 127 1.60 75.25 -38.55
N LYS A 128 0.58 74.43 -38.29
CA LYS A 128 -0.66 74.90 -37.66
C LYS A 128 -0.64 74.53 -36.18
N ILE A 129 -1.12 75.43 -35.33
CA ILE A 129 -1.23 75.20 -33.89
C ILE A 129 -2.07 73.95 -33.58
N SER A 130 -3.14 73.72 -34.33
CA SER A 130 -4.02 72.55 -34.16
C SER A 130 -3.29 71.22 -34.35
N ASP A 131 -2.22 71.16 -35.14
CA ASP A 131 -1.43 69.94 -35.30
C ASP A 131 -0.56 69.65 -34.09
N ILE A 132 0.03 70.69 -33.51
CA ILE A 132 0.83 70.58 -32.30
C ILE A 132 -0.07 70.20 -31.13
N GLN A 133 -1.23 70.87 -31.00
CA GLN A 133 -2.22 70.55 -29.96
C GLN A 133 -2.73 69.12 -30.10
N PHE A 134 -3.15 68.71 -31.31
CA PHE A 134 -3.58 67.33 -31.55
C PHE A 134 -2.46 66.31 -31.24
N PHE A 135 -1.21 66.62 -31.60
CA PHE A 135 -0.07 65.77 -31.27
C PHE A 135 0.11 65.63 -29.75
N ILE A 136 0.09 66.74 -29.00
CA ILE A 136 0.23 66.72 -27.54
C ILE A 136 -0.95 65.99 -26.89
N GLU A 137 -2.19 66.25 -27.30
CA GLU A 137 -3.40 65.56 -26.81
C GLU A 137 -3.31 64.05 -27.02
N LYS A 138 -2.93 63.63 -28.22
CA LYS A 138 -2.73 62.22 -28.55
C LYS A 138 -1.67 61.58 -27.66
N ARG A 139 -0.54 62.27 -27.43
CA ARG A 139 0.54 61.79 -26.54
C ARG A 139 0.10 61.68 -25.09
N LEU A 140 -0.63 62.67 -24.58
CA LEU A 140 -1.20 62.63 -23.23
C LEU A 140 -2.17 61.45 -23.07
N GLN A 141 -3.00 61.18 -24.07
CA GLN A 141 -3.87 60.00 -24.07
C GLN A 141 -3.06 58.69 -24.07
N GLU A 142 -2.07 58.56 -24.95
CA GLU A 142 -1.17 57.40 -25.03
C GLU A 142 -0.45 57.15 -23.69
N LEU A 143 0.04 58.21 -23.03
CA LEU A 143 0.70 58.12 -21.73
C LEU A 143 -0.24 57.65 -20.62
N ARG A 144 -1.48 58.17 -20.58
CA ARG A 144 -2.50 57.75 -19.59
C ARG A 144 -2.86 56.28 -19.77
N GLU A 145 -3.17 55.86 -20.99
CA GLU A 145 -3.51 54.46 -21.30
C GLU A 145 -2.35 53.51 -20.98
N ARG A 146 -1.11 53.91 -21.32
CA ARG A 146 0.08 53.09 -21.03
C ARG A 146 0.36 53.00 -19.53
N LYS A 147 0.22 54.10 -18.78
CA LYS A 147 0.38 54.14 -17.32
C LYS A 147 -0.58 53.16 -16.63
N ASP A 148 -1.85 53.17 -17.03
CA ASP A 148 -2.86 52.27 -16.46
C ASP A 148 -2.57 50.81 -16.78
N LYS A 149 -2.12 50.51 -18.00
CA LYS A 149 -1.67 49.16 -18.38
C LYS A 149 -0.46 48.69 -17.57
N ILE A 150 0.56 49.53 -17.35
CA ILE A 150 1.74 49.17 -16.54
C ILE A 150 1.32 48.84 -15.09
N LYS A 151 0.46 49.67 -14.49
CA LYS A 151 -0.07 49.40 -13.14
C LYS A 151 -0.81 48.08 -13.08
N LEU A 152 -1.65 47.79 -14.08
CA LEU A 152 -2.40 46.55 -14.18
C LEU A 152 -1.47 45.33 -14.30
N VAL A 153 -0.43 45.44 -15.12
CA VAL A 153 0.61 44.42 -15.27
C VAL A 153 1.32 44.15 -13.95
N SER A 154 1.80 45.19 -13.26
CA SER A 154 2.45 45.04 -11.95
C SER A 154 1.53 44.41 -10.90
N PHE A 155 0.25 44.79 -10.89
CA PHE A 155 -0.74 44.20 -9.99
C PHE A 155 -0.94 42.70 -10.25
N TYR A 156 -1.20 42.28 -11.49
CA TYR A 156 -1.42 40.87 -11.79
C TYR A 156 -0.15 40.02 -11.69
N PHE A 157 1.04 40.60 -11.91
CA PHE A 157 2.30 39.93 -11.63
C PHE A 157 2.43 39.61 -10.13
N ALA A 158 2.22 40.60 -9.26
CA ALA A 158 2.27 40.41 -7.81
C ALA A 158 1.16 39.47 -7.31
N LEU A 159 -0.02 39.52 -7.92
CA LEU A 159 -1.12 38.62 -7.60
C LEU A 159 -0.79 37.17 -7.98
N THR A 160 -0.14 36.95 -9.13
CA THR A 160 0.33 35.63 -9.55
C THR A 160 1.36 35.09 -8.57
N ASP A 161 2.39 35.87 -8.23
CA ASP A 161 3.42 35.47 -7.27
C ASP A 161 2.82 35.12 -5.89
N SER A 162 1.97 35.99 -5.35
CA SER A 162 1.37 35.77 -4.04
C SER A 162 0.44 34.56 -3.99
N THR A 163 -0.38 34.34 -5.02
CA THR A 163 -1.30 33.17 -5.10
C THR A 163 -0.56 31.86 -5.37
N TYR A 164 0.50 31.88 -6.17
CA TYR A 164 1.39 30.73 -6.34
C TYR A 164 2.05 30.34 -5.02
N ASN A 165 2.70 31.30 -4.36
CA ASN A 165 3.37 31.09 -3.06
C ASN A 165 2.38 30.61 -1.99
N ARG A 166 1.14 31.10 -2.02
CA ARG A 166 0.08 30.62 -1.11
C ARG A 166 -0.32 29.17 -1.41
N SER A 167 -0.47 28.80 -2.68
CA SER A 167 -0.76 27.41 -3.09
C SER A 167 0.35 26.46 -2.64
N GLN A 168 1.61 26.86 -2.83
CA GLN A 168 2.78 26.10 -2.38
C GLN A 168 2.80 25.93 -0.86
N ARG A 169 2.50 27.00 -0.09
CA ARG A 169 2.41 26.89 1.39
C ARG A 169 1.32 25.94 1.85
N HIS A 170 0.15 25.97 1.22
CA HIS A 170 -0.94 25.03 1.54
C HIS A 170 -0.53 23.58 1.21
N TYR A 171 0.13 23.37 0.08
CA TYR A 171 0.68 22.07 -0.28
C TYR A 171 1.77 21.61 0.71
N GLN A 172 2.70 22.47 1.12
CA GLN A 172 3.72 22.15 2.12
C GLN A 172 3.13 21.83 3.50
N ALA A 173 2.02 22.49 3.88
CA ALA A 173 1.30 22.13 5.10
C ALA A 173 0.73 20.70 5.01
N LEU A 174 0.25 20.29 3.83
CA LEU A 174 -0.20 18.93 3.57
C LEU A 174 0.97 17.93 3.61
N GLN A 175 2.13 18.26 3.02
CA GLN A 175 3.35 17.43 3.10
C GLN A 175 3.83 17.23 4.54
N LYS A 176 3.76 18.27 5.38
CA LYS A 176 4.15 18.16 6.79
C LYS A 176 3.20 17.27 7.59
N LYS A 177 1.92 17.24 7.22
CA LYS A 177 0.91 16.38 7.86
C LYS A 177 1.09 14.91 7.46
N TYR A 178 1.52 14.64 6.21
CA TYR A 178 1.58 13.29 5.65
C TYR A 178 2.96 13.00 5.04
N SER A 179 3.66 12.02 5.60
CA SER A 179 5.01 11.63 5.17
C SER A 179 5.05 10.98 3.79
N THR A 180 3.94 10.41 3.32
CA THR A 180 3.85 9.70 2.04
C THR A 180 2.47 9.87 1.39
N ARG A 181 2.40 9.71 0.06
CA ARG A 181 1.11 9.72 -0.67
C ARG A 181 0.15 8.64 -0.14
N LYS A 182 0.67 7.46 0.20
CA LYS A 182 -0.09 6.40 0.88
C LYS A 182 -0.74 6.92 2.16
N SER A 183 0.05 7.47 3.07
CA SER A 183 -0.47 7.96 4.36
C SER A 183 -1.51 9.06 4.17
N MET A 184 -1.31 9.98 3.22
CA MET A 184 -2.29 11.02 2.88
C MET A 184 -3.63 10.40 2.43
N LEU A 185 -3.60 9.41 1.54
CA LEU A 185 -4.82 8.77 1.05
C LEU A 185 -5.53 8.00 2.15
N LEU A 186 -4.83 7.11 2.86
CA LEU A 186 -5.43 6.25 3.88
C LEU A 186 -5.92 7.04 5.10
N ARG A 187 -5.20 8.09 5.51
CA ARG A 187 -5.59 8.96 6.64
C ARG A 187 -6.51 10.12 6.23
N ALA A 188 -6.86 10.22 4.95
CA ALA A 188 -7.70 11.33 4.47
C ALA A 188 -9.06 11.36 5.16
N ASP A 189 -9.46 12.57 5.53
CA ASP A 189 -10.71 12.94 6.16
C ASP A 189 -11.32 14.17 5.45
N ASN A 190 -12.44 14.67 5.97
CA ASN A 190 -13.07 15.88 5.41
C ASN A 190 -12.15 17.10 5.49
N THR A 191 -11.29 17.21 6.52
CA THR A 191 -10.35 18.33 6.62
C THR A 191 -9.30 18.27 5.52
N THR A 192 -8.82 17.08 5.17
CA THR A 192 -7.90 16.86 4.04
C THR A 192 -8.55 17.21 2.71
N LEU A 193 -9.80 16.82 2.48
CA LEU A 193 -10.55 17.20 1.26
C LEU A 193 -10.74 18.72 1.15
N GLN A 194 -10.98 19.41 2.26
CA GLN A 194 -11.06 20.88 2.28
C GLN A 194 -9.71 21.53 1.97
N GLN A 195 -8.61 21.00 2.51
CA GLN A 195 -7.26 21.48 2.21
C GLN A 195 -6.92 21.31 0.72
N LEU A 196 -7.23 20.15 0.12
CA LEU A 196 -7.04 19.90 -1.31
C LEU A 196 -7.90 20.86 -2.16
N SER A 197 -9.17 21.08 -1.80
CA SER A 197 -10.02 22.06 -2.46
C SER A 197 -9.46 23.48 -2.38
N HIS A 198 -8.86 23.86 -1.25
CA HIS A 198 -8.23 25.17 -1.09
C HIS A 198 -6.96 25.31 -1.95
N ILE A 199 -6.15 24.26 -2.06
CA ILE A 199 -4.99 24.22 -2.96
C ILE A 199 -5.44 24.39 -4.42
N SER A 200 -6.46 23.63 -4.85
CA SER A 200 -6.99 23.67 -6.21
C SER A 200 -7.52 25.06 -6.59
N SER A 201 -8.38 25.65 -5.73
CA SER A 201 -8.97 26.98 -5.97
C SER A 201 -7.96 28.13 -5.93
N THR A 202 -6.97 28.07 -5.04
CA THR A 202 -5.91 29.08 -4.96
C THR A 202 -5.02 29.01 -6.20
N PHE A 203 -4.67 27.82 -6.68
CA PHE A 203 -3.87 27.65 -7.89
C PHE A 203 -4.65 28.04 -9.16
N ASP A 204 -5.95 27.77 -9.23
CA ASP A 204 -6.82 28.25 -10.31
C ASP A 204 -6.84 29.78 -10.39
N SER A 205 -6.83 30.45 -9.23
CA SER A 205 -6.72 31.91 -9.15
C SER A 205 -5.36 32.41 -9.64
N CYS A 206 -4.28 31.66 -9.37
CA CYS A 206 -2.95 31.95 -9.89
C CYS A 206 -2.90 31.87 -11.42
N LEU A 207 -3.45 30.82 -12.03
CA LEU A 207 -3.47 30.67 -13.48
C LEU A 207 -4.27 31.80 -14.15
N LYS A 208 -5.43 32.15 -13.58
CA LYS A 208 -6.24 33.29 -14.05
C LYS A 208 -5.48 34.61 -13.97
N ALA A 209 -4.79 34.87 -12.85
CA ALA A 209 -3.98 36.07 -12.69
C ALA A 209 -2.82 36.11 -13.70
N PHE A 210 -2.18 34.97 -13.95
CA PHE A 210 -1.09 34.84 -14.92
C PHE A 210 -1.56 35.08 -16.36
N ASP A 211 -2.71 34.54 -16.76
CA ASP A 211 -3.27 34.75 -18.10
C ASP A 211 -3.61 36.23 -18.35
N ILE A 212 -4.18 36.91 -17.35
CA ILE A 212 -4.45 38.35 -17.44
C ILE A 212 -3.13 39.14 -17.51
N PHE A 213 -2.15 38.79 -16.68
CA PHE A 213 -0.81 39.37 -16.71
C PHE A 213 -0.19 39.24 -18.11
N LYS A 214 -0.12 38.01 -18.65
CA LYS A 214 0.46 37.70 -19.96
C LYS A 214 -0.21 38.48 -21.08
N THR A 215 -1.54 38.53 -21.08
CA THR A 215 -2.33 39.28 -22.08
C THR A 215 -1.99 40.77 -22.05
N ASN A 216 -1.89 41.37 -20.86
CA ASN A 216 -1.60 42.79 -20.71
C ASN A 216 -0.14 43.15 -21.03
N VAL A 217 0.82 42.28 -20.71
CA VAL A 217 2.22 42.44 -21.10
C VAL A 217 2.38 42.42 -22.62
N GLN A 218 1.74 41.46 -23.30
CA GLN A 218 1.75 41.38 -24.77
C GLN A 218 1.11 42.62 -25.41
N ALA A 219 0.06 43.18 -24.80
CA ALA A 219 -0.59 44.40 -25.27
C ALA A 219 0.25 45.69 -25.09
N LEU A 220 1.33 45.66 -24.29
CA LEU A 220 2.25 46.80 -24.11
C LEU A 220 3.27 46.95 -25.25
N GLY A 221 3.34 45.98 -26.17
CA GLY A 221 4.19 46.01 -27.37
C GLY A 221 5.58 45.43 -27.13
N LYS A 222 6.65 46.13 -27.57
CA LYS A 222 8.05 45.73 -27.41
C LYS A 222 8.40 45.58 -25.92
N THR A 223 8.19 44.39 -25.40
CA THR A 223 8.68 43.95 -24.08
C THR A 223 9.75 42.90 -24.31
N ASN A 224 10.73 42.80 -23.42
CA ASN A 224 11.76 41.76 -23.48
C ASN A 224 11.25 40.41 -22.96
N TYR A 225 9.94 40.26 -22.74
CA TYR A 225 9.34 39.13 -22.04
C TYR A 225 8.45 38.32 -22.98
N ASN A 226 8.77 37.04 -23.18
CA ASN A 226 7.94 36.11 -23.95
C ASN A 226 7.53 34.91 -23.10
N TYR A 227 6.58 35.13 -22.20
CA TYR A 227 6.16 34.15 -21.21
C TYR A 227 5.51 32.90 -21.82
N GLN A 228 6.22 31.78 -21.76
CA GLN A 228 5.70 30.44 -21.97
C GLN A 228 5.53 29.76 -20.61
N LEU A 229 4.31 29.30 -20.33
CA LEU A 229 3.99 28.58 -19.10
C LEU A 229 4.07 27.08 -19.34
N THR A 230 4.87 26.40 -18.53
CA THR A 230 4.92 24.94 -18.46
C THR A 230 4.46 24.49 -17.07
N LEU A 231 3.58 23.50 -17.03
CA LEU A 231 3.03 22.94 -15.81
C LEU A 231 3.68 21.58 -15.50
N ASN A 232 4.42 21.51 -14.40
CA ASN A 232 5.09 20.29 -13.93
C ASN A 232 4.15 19.46 -13.04
N GLU A 233 4.13 18.14 -13.24
CA GLU A 233 3.29 17.24 -12.45
C GLU A 233 3.95 16.89 -11.11
N ILE A 234 3.14 16.81 -10.05
CA ILE A 234 3.57 16.32 -8.74
C ILE A 234 3.37 14.80 -8.69
N LYS A 235 4.48 14.06 -8.72
CA LYS A 235 4.48 12.59 -8.66
C LYS A 235 4.83 12.10 -7.26
N ASP A 236 5.85 12.70 -6.66
CA ASP A 236 6.33 12.39 -5.32
C ASP A 236 5.87 13.49 -4.35
N LEU A 237 5.00 13.12 -3.40
CA LEU A 237 4.50 14.04 -2.38
C LEU A 237 5.63 14.65 -1.55
N THR A 238 6.79 14.01 -1.41
CA THR A 238 7.87 14.48 -0.52
C THR A 238 8.90 15.36 -1.21
N LYS A 239 9.13 15.14 -2.50
CA LYS A 239 10.21 15.81 -3.25
C LYS A 239 9.71 16.97 -4.10
N ASP A 240 8.56 16.81 -4.73
CA ASP A 240 8.06 17.76 -5.72
C ASP A 240 7.41 18.97 -5.05
N GLY A 241 7.23 20.07 -5.79
CA GLY A 241 6.45 21.23 -5.34
C GLY A 241 7.15 22.16 -4.35
N ASN A 242 8.42 21.92 -3.99
CA ASN A 242 9.16 22.69 -2.98
C ASN A 242 10.10 23.76 -3.54
N GLU A 243 10.39 23.72 -4.83
CA GLU A 243 11.32 24.64 -5.47
C GLU A 243 10.73 26.04 -5.59
N LYS A 244 11.59 27.06 -5.45
CA LYS A 244 11.20 28.45 -5.69
C LYS A 244 11.12 28.68 -7.19
N VAL A 245 9.99 29.20 -7.64
CA VAL A 245 9.77 29.55 -9.05
C VAL A 245 10.31 30.94 -9.33
N ASP A 246 10.95 31.10 -10.48
CA ASP A 246 11.25 32.40 -11.07
C ASP A 246 10.18 32.79 -12.09
N LEU A 247 9.30 33.72 -11.70
CA LEU A 247 8.24 34.26 -12.57
C LEU A 247 8.76 35.29 -13.58
N LEU A 248 10.01 35.74 -13.47
CA LEU A 248 10.62 36.68 -14.40
C LEU A 248 11.28 35.98 -15.60
N SER A 249 11.42 34.65 -15.55
CA SER A 249 11.93 33.83 -16.66
C SER A 249 10.99 33.85 -17.86
N ASP A 250 11.53 33.83 -19.08
CA ASP A 250 10.75 33.65 -20.31
C ASP A 250 10.05 32.28 -20.35
N GLN A 251 10.69 31.26 -19.77
CA GLN A 251 10.09 29.95 -19.56
C GLN A 251 9.72 29.80 -18.09
N VAL A 252 8.45 30.06 -17.78
CA VAL A 252 7.91 29.95 -16.43
C VAL A 252 7.49 28.50 -16.21
N GLN A 253 8.13 27.84 -15.24
CA GLN A 253 7.81 26.48 -14.85
C GLN A 253 7.09 26.49 -13.50
N LEU A 254 5.80 26.11 -13.49
CA LEU A 254 5.00 26.04 -12.27
C LEU A 254 4.66 24.58 -11.94
N TRP A 255 4.65 24.24 -10.66
CA TRP A 255 4.08 22.96 -10.22
C TRP A 255 2.55 23.00 -10.32
N ASN A 256 1.95 21.96 -10.90
CA ASN A 256 0.51 21.88 -11.13
C ASN A 256 -0.21 21.39 -9.86
N PHE A 257 -0.32 22.29 -8.88
CA PHE A 257 -0.97 22.00 -7.61
C PHE A 257 -2.46 21.66 -7.78
N LYS A 258 -3.14 22.24 -8.79
CA LYS A 258 -4.54 21.94 -9.09
C LYS A 258 -4.74 20.50 -9.55
N LYS A 259 -3.97 20.02 -10.54
CA LYS A 259 -4.06 18.64 -11.02
C LYS A 259 -3.83 17.64 -9.88
N PHE A 260 -2.80 17.85 -9.07
CA PHE A 260 -2.53 17.03 -7.89
C PHE A 260 -3.71 17.02 -6.91
N ALA A 261 -4.26 18.19 -6.59
CA ALA A 261 -5.32 18.33 -5.61
C ALA A 261 -6.64 17.72 -6.09
N ASP A 262 -7.00 17.92 -7.35
CA ASP A 262 -8.21 17.40 -7.96
C ASP A 262 -8.14 15.87 -8.11
N GLU A 263 -7.02 15.33 -8.58
CA GLU A 263 -6.81 13.87 -8.68
C GLU A 263 -6.81 13.20 -7.31
N SER A 264 -6.13 13.78 -6.32
CA SER A 264 -6.12 13.26 -4.95
C SER A 264 -7.51 13.31 -4.33
N SER A 265 -8.25 14.41 -4.52
CA SER A 265 -9.62 14.54 -4.04
C SER A 265 -10.55 13.50 -4.66
N ARG A 266 -10.40 13.26 -5.97
CA ARG A 266 -11.17 12.23 -6.69
C ARG A 266 -10.88 10.84 -6.14
N LEU A 267 -9.61 10.45 -6.03
CA LEU A 267 -9.21 9.16 -5.46
C LEU A 267 -9.76 8.97 -4.05
N ILE A 268 -9.68 10.01 -3.20
CA ILE A 268 -10.20 9.93 -1.83
C ILE A 268 -11.72 9.71 -1.84
N ARG A 269 -12.48 10.48 -2.63
CA ARG A 269 -13.95 10.40 -2.64
C ARG A 269 -14.49 9.14 -3.31
N ASP A 270 -13.91 8.77 -4.44
CA ASP A 270 -14.48 7.74 -5.32
C ASP A 270 -13.96 6.34 -4.96
N GLU A 271 -12.76 6.24 -4.37
CA GLU A 271 -12.14 4.95 -4.05
C GLU A 271 -11.93 4.76 -2.55
N ILE A 272 -11.24 5.68 -1.86
CA ILE A 272 -10.81 5.47 -0.48
C ILE A 272 -11.98 5.53 0.51
N THR A 273 -12.86 6.52 0.41
CA THR A 273 -14.01 6.66 1.33
C THR A 273 -14.94 5.45 1.23
N PRO A 274 -15.40 5.03 0.03
CA PRO A 274 -16.19 3.81 -0.10
C PRO A 274 -15.47 2.56 0.39
N LEU A 275 -14.14 2.49 0.20
CA LEU A 275 -13.34 1.40 0.72
C LEU A 275 -13.39 1.35 2.25
N LYS A 276 -13.23 2.49 2.94
CA LYS A 276 -13.32 2.57 4.41
C LYS A 276 -14.69 2.09 4.92
N ASP A 277 -15.77 2.52 4.28
CA ASP A 277 -17.13 2.10 4.65
C ASP A 277 -17.34 0.59 4.42
N HIS A 278 -16.82 0.05 3.32
CA HIS A 278 -16.89 -1.37 3.02
C HIS A 278 -16.13 -2.22 4.05
N LEU A 279 -15.00 -1.74 4.58
CA LEU A 279 -14.27 -2.44 5.64
C LEU A 279 -15.12 -2.58 6.92
N ILE A 280 -15.81 -1.50 7.30
CA ILE A 280 -16.71 -1.52 8.46
C ILE A 280 -17.86 -2.51 8.21
N SER A 281 -18.48 -2.47 7.01
CA SER A 281 -19.54 -3.41 6.64
C SER A 281 -19.06 -4.86 6.63
N ALA A 282 -17.86 -5.13 6.12
CA ALA A 282 -17.29 -6.47 6.10
C ALA A 282 -17.06 -7.01 7.53
N ASP A 283 -16.57 -6.16 8.45
CA ASP A 283 -16.41 -6.56 9.85
C ASP A 283 -17.74 -6.90 10.52
N ILE A 284 -18.78 -6.10 10.27
CA ILE A 284 -20.14 -6.34 10.76
C ILE A 284 -20.65 -7.70 10.26
N ASP A 285 -20.47 -8.00 8.98
CA ASP A 285 -20.93 -9.28 8.42
C ASP A 285 -20.15 -10.48 8.96
N ILE A 286 -18.85 -10.34 9.21
CA ILE A 286 -18.04 -11.35 9.91
C ILE A 286 -18.57 -11.57 11.34
N ASN A 287 -18.87 -10.50 12.07
CA ASN A 287 -19.39 -10.60 13.44
C ASN A 287 -20.79 -11.25 13.47
N LYS A 288 -21.67 -10.99 12.49
CA LYS A 288 -22.96 -11.68 12.35
C LYS A 288 -22.78 -13.19 12.16
N LEU A 289 -21.82 -13.61 11.33
CA LEU A 289 -21.52 -15.04 11.14
C LEU A 289 -20.97 -15.68 12.41
N ARG A 290 -20.14 -14.94 13.16
CA ARG A 290 -19.67 -15.36 14.48
C ARG A 290 -20.80 -15.54 15.49
N GLU A 291 -21.76 -14.62 15.53
CA GLU A 291 -22.94 -14.73 16.41
C GLU A 291 -23.88 -15.87 16.01
N LYS A 292 -24.08 -16.08 14.72
CA LYS A 292 -24.89 -17.20 14.20
C LYS A 292 -24.32 -18.54 14.65
N LEU A 293 -23.01 -18.70 14.61
CA LEU A 293 -22.32 -19.90 15.06
C LEU A 293 -22.47 -20.17 16.58
N LEU A 294 -22.74 -19.14 17.39
CA LEU A 294 -23.02 -19.31 18.82
C LEU A 294 -24.45 -19.78 19.10
N LYS A 295 -25.40 -19.48 18.19
CA LYS A 295 -26.83 -19.80 18.36
C LYS A 295 -27.23 -21.10 17.68
N ASP A 296 -26.70 -21.35 16.49
CA ASP A 296 -27.00 -22.54 15.69
C ASP A 296 -25.74 -23.39 15.52
N THR A 297 -25.84 -24.70 15.77
CA THR A 297 -24.76 -25.68 15.54
C THR A 297 -24.49 -25.96 14.05
N VAL A 298 -25.05 -25.16 13.15
CA VAL A 298 -24.94 -25.32 11.70
C VAL A 298 -23.60 -24.76 11.22
N SER A 299 -22.91 -25.52 10.36
CA SER A 299 -21.67 -25.05 9.72
C SER A 299 -21.92 -23.80 8.88
N VAL A 300 -21.25 -22.70 9.22
CA VAL A 300 -21.31 -21.42 8.49
C VAL A 300 -20.33 -21.36 7.31
N ARG A 301 -19.65 -22.47 6.99
CA ARG A 301 -18.52 -22.51 6.03
C ARG A 301 -18.90 -22.02 4.63
N ALA A 302 -20.09 -22.37 4.13
CA ALA A 302 -20.55 -21.93 2.82
C ALA A 302 -20.85 -20.42 2.75
N GLU A 303 -21.34 -19.84 3.84
CA GLU A 303 -21.57 -18.38 3.94
C GLU A 303 -20.24 -17.62 4.10
N MET A 304 -19.27 -18.21 4.81
CA MET A 304 -17.91 -17.69 4.95
C MET A 304 -17.16 -17.63 3.62
N GLU A 305 -17.25 -18.66 2.77
CA GLU A 305 -16.60 -18.63 1.45
C GLU A 305 -17.21 -17.55 0.53
N LYS A 306 -18.52 -17.32 0.60
CA LYS A 306 -19.17 -16.20 -0.11
C LYS A 306 -18.69 -14.85 0.39
N LEU A 307 -18.48 -14.70 1.69
CA LEU A 307 -17.95 -13.48 2.28
C LEU A 307 -16.50 -13.24 1.85
N ARG A 308 -15.67 -14.30 1.78
CA ARG A 308 -14.27 -14.22 1.37
C ARG A 308 -14.10 -13.60 -0.02
N GLY A 309 -14.96 -13.97 -0.97
CA GLY A 309 -14.99 -13.38 -2.32
C GLY A 309 -15.41 -11.90 -2.35
N LYS A 310 -15.98 -11.35 -1.28
CA LYS A 310 -16.35 -9.93 -1.15
C LYS A 310 -15.30 -9.09 -0.42
N LEU A 311 -14.25 -9.71 0.13
CA LEU A 311 -13.20 -8.98 0.84
C LEU A 311 -12.30 -8.28 -0.17
N LEU A 312 -12.16 -6.96 -0.04
CA LEU A 312 -11.44 -6.09 -0.98
C LEU A 312 -9.90 -6.14 -0.82
N HIS A 313 -9.34 -7.35 -0.64
CA HIS A 313 -7.90 -7.53 -0.43
C HIS A 313 -7.08 -6.93 -1.57
N GLU A 314 -7.47 -7.21 -2.82
CA GLU A 314 -6.77 -6.72 -4.02
C GLU A 314 -6.82 -5.18 -4.15
N LYS A 315 -7.92 -4.54 -3.70
CA LYS A 315 -8.02 -3.08 -3.73
C LYS A 315 -7.17 -2.43 -2.64
N LEU A 316 -7.10 -3.05 -1.46
CA LEU A 316 -6.26 -2.55 -0.37
C LEU A 316 -4.76 -2.70 -0.67
N SER A 317 -4.36 -3.78 -1.34
CA SER A 317 -2.95 -4.02 -1.71
C SER A 317 -2.38 -2.98 -2.67
N ASN A 318 -3.23 -2.25 -3.41
CA ASN A 318 -2.77 -1.12 -4.24
C ASN A 318 -2.22 0.05 -3.41
N TYR A 319 -2.56 0.10 -2.12
CA TYR A 319 -2.21 1.19 -1.20
C TYR A 319 -1.34 0.71 -0.04
N ASP A 320 -1.52 -0.51 0.45
CA ASP A 320 -0.72 -1.12 1.51
C ASP A 320 -0.48 -2.60 1.24
N ASP A 321 0.79 -3.01 1.10
CA ASP A 321 1.17 -4.42 0.89
C ASP A 321 0.70 -5.35 2.01
N GLN A 322 0.60 -4.83 3.24
CA GLN A 322 0.12 -5.57 4.41
C GLN A 322 -0.96 -4.78 5.14
N PRO A 323 -2.21 -4.78 4.62
CA PRO A 323 -3.29 -4.00 5.20
C PRO A 323 -3.77 -4.61 6.52
N LEU A 324 -3.78 -3.83 7.59
CA LEU A 324 -4.22 -4.28 8.92
C LEU A 324 -5.66 -4.88 8.90
N PRO A 325 -6.67 -4.28 8.24
CA PRO A 325 -8.01 -4.87 8.16
C PRO A 325 -8.03 -6.25 7.49
N ALA A 326 -7.21 -6.47 6.46
CA ALA A 326 -7.11 -7.76 5.78
C ALA A 326 -6.56 -8.85 6.71
N LEU A 327 -5.50 -8.53 7.45
CA LEU A 327 -4.93 -9.44 8.45
C LEU A 327 -5.96 -9.79 9.54
N LEU A 328 -6.72 -8.80 10.02
CA LEU A 328 -7.77 -9.00 11.02
C LEU A 328 -8.93 -9.83 10.50
N PHE A 329 -9.37 -9.62 9.26
CA PHE A 329 -10.41 -10.46 8.67
C PHE A 329 -9.94 -11.90 8.53
N ASN A 330 -8.71 -12.14 8.08
CA ASN A 330 -8.16 -13.50 8.02
C ASN A 330 -8.11 -14.15 9.41
N LEU A 331 -7.73 -13.40 10.45
CA LEU A 331 -7.76 -13.87 11.83
C LEU A 331 -9.17 -14.27 12.28
N LYS A 332 -10.16 -13.40 12.06
CA LYS A 332 -11.57 -13.67 12.42
C LYS A 332 -12.14 -14.86 11.65
N ILE A 333 -11.84 -14.96 10.36
CA ILE A 333 -12.26 -16.08 9.50
C ILE A 333 -11.66 -17.40 10.02
N ALA A 334 -10.38 -17.41 10.40
CA ALA A 334 -9.75 -18.59 10.99
C ALA A 334 -10.39 -18.97 12.34
N GLU A 335 -10.78 -18.00 13.18
CA GLU A 335 -11.51 -18.26 14.42
C GLU A 335 -12.86 -18.94 14.13
N ILE A 336 -13.63 -18.39 13.18
CA ILE A 336 -14.94 -18.93 12.80
C ILE A 336 -14.79 -20.34 12.21
N ASN A 337 -13.79 -20.58 11.36
CA ASN A 337 -13.54 -21.90 10.77
C ASN A 337 -13.23 -22.94 11.85
N TYR A 338 -12.34 -22.63 12.80
CA TYR A 338 -12.04 -23.53 13.91
C TYR A 338 -13.30 -23.86 14.73
N ARG A 339 -14.08 -22.84 15.09
CA ARG A 339 -15.34 -23.04 15.83
C ARG A 339 -16.37 -23.83 15.02
N SER A 340 -16.44 -23.63 13.71
CA SER A 340 -17.32 -24.39 12.82
C SER A 340 -16.90 -25.86 12.74
N ASP A 341 -15.61 -26.16 12.71
CA ASP A 341 -15.11 -27.53 12.73
C ASP A 341 -15.49 -28.21 14.07
N LEU A 342 -15.32 -27.52 15.20
CA LEU A 342 -15.74 -28.03 16.52
C LEU A 342 -17.24 -28.33 16.58
N ALA A 343 -18.08 -27.46 16.02
CA ALA A 343 -19.53 -27.65 15.97
C ALA A 343 -19.93 -28.83 15.07
N SER A 344 -19.33 -28.91 13.88
CA SER A 344 -19.60 -29.98 12.89
C SER A 344 -19.17 -31.35 13.41
N ASN A 345 -18.10 -31.39 14.20
CA ASN A 345 -17.55 -32.62 14.75
C ASN A 345 -18.19 -33.04 16.08
N LEU A 346 -19.15 -32.29 16.63
CA LEU A 346 -19.75 -32.59 17.93
C LEU A 346 -20.29 -34.03 18.00
N LEU A 347 -21.02 -34.47 16.96
CA LEU A 347 -21.58 -35.83 16.87
C LEU A 347 -20.49 -36.92 16.72
N THR A 348 -19.31 -36.56 16.21
CA THR A 348 -18.21 -37.52 16.04
C THR A 348 -17.45 -37.78 17.34
N LYS A 349 -17.57 -36.89 18.34
CA LYS A 349 -16.93 -37.05 19.66
C LYS A 349 -17.47 -38.25 20.44
N ASP A 350 -18.72 -38.62 20.21
CA ASP A 350 -19.35 -39.78 20.85
C ASP A 350 -19.23 -41.06 20.00
N SER A 351 -18.70 -40.97 18.78
CA SER A 351 -18.51 -42.13 17.90
C SER A 351 -17.58 -43.17 18.52
N ALA A 352 -17.92 -44.45 18.44
CA ALA A 352 -16.98 -45.51 18.81
C ALA A 352 -15.80 -45.60 17.83
N ASN A 353 -15.89 -45.01 16.63
CA ASN A 353 -14.88 -45.12 15.57
C ASN A 353 -13.63 -44.28 15.89
N ILE A 354 -12.54 -44.95 16.29
CA ILE A 354 -11.26 -44.33 16.67
C ILE A 354 -10.56 -43.66 15.47
N PRO A 355 -10.45 -44.28 14.28
CA PRO A 355 -9.92 -43.60 13.09
C PRO A 355 -10.67 -42.31 12.73
N LEU A 356 -12.00 -42.31 12.82
CA LEU A 356 -12.82 -41.12 12.57
C LEU A 356 -12.49 -40.02 13.59
N LYS A 357 -12.42 -40.35 14.87
CA LYS A 357 -12.03 -39.41 15.95
C LYS A 357 -10.63 -38.83 15.78
N LEU A 358 -9.67 -39.64 15.29
CA LEU A 358 -8.33 -39.15 15.01
C LEU A 358 -8.32 -38.19 13.81
N ARG A 359 -9.09 -38.50 12.76
CA ARG A 359 -9.20 -37.63 11.58
C ARG A 359 -9.81 -36.27 11.96
N THR A 360 -10.92 -36.26 12.71
CA THR A 360 -11.56 -35.01 13.12
C THR A 360 -10.67 -34.18 14.05
N ALA A 361 -9.97 -34.81 15.00
CA ALA A 361 -9.00 -34.11 15.83
C ALA A 361 -7.83 -33.49 15.02
N LYS A 362 -7.38 -34.15 13.93
CA LYS A 362 -6.35 -33.62 13.03
C LYS A 362 -6.86 -32.42 12.21
N GLU A 363 -8.10 -32.46 11.75
CA GLU A 363 -8.74 -31.34 11.04
C GLU A 363 -8.87 -30.12 11.96
N GLU A 364 -9.39 -30.31 13.18
CA GLU A 364 -9.48 -29.26 14.20
C GLU A 364 -8.09 -28.67 14.54
N LEU A 365 -7.08 -29.54 14.63
CA LEU A 365 -5.69 -29.12 14.87
C LEU A 365 -5.11 -28.27 13.72
N ALA A 366 -5.46 -28.58 12.47
CA ALA A 366 -5.02 -27.78 11.33
C ALA A 366 -5.63 -26.38 11.38
N SER A 367 -6.93 -26.28 11.67
CA SER A 367 -7.64 -25.00 11.78
C SER A 367 -7.12 -24.14 12.94
N ILE A 368 -6.87 -24.71 14.12
CA ILE A 368 -6.31 -23.96 15.25
C ILE A 368 -4.85 -23.54 15.03
N LYS A 369 -4.05 -24.33 14.30
CA LYS A 369 -2.69 -23.95 13.91
C LYS A 369 -2.67 -22.75 12.98
N LEU A 370 -3.62 -22.69 12.04
CA LEU A 370 -3.78 -21.51 11.18
C LEU A 370 -4.15 -20.27 12.01
N LEU A 371 -5.10 -20.39 12.94
CA LEU A 371 -5.48 -19.29 13.84
C LEU A 371 -4.28 -18.79 14.68
N ASP A 372 -3.52 -19.70 15.29
CA ASP A 372 -2.30 -19.40 16.07
C ASP A 372 -1.26 -18.65 15.22
N SER A 373 -1.03 -19.11 13.98
CA SER A 373 -0.08 -18.47 13.07
C SER A 373 -0.51 -17.05 12.68
N LEU A 374 -1.79 -16.84 12.38
CA LEU A 374 -2.32 -15.52 12.02
C LEU A 374 -2.33 -14.55 13.20
N ALA A 375 -2.63 -15.04 14.40
CA ALA A 375 -2.57 -14.24 15.63
C ALA A 375 -1.15 -13.74 15.90
N LYS A 376 -0.15 -14.62 15.74
CA LYS A 376 1.28 -14.27 15.88
C LYS A 376 1.80 -13.31 14.82
N ALA A 377 1.18 -13.31 13.63
CA ALA A 377 1.50 -12.36 12.57
C ALA A 377 0.94 -10.94 12.84
N LEU A 378 0.15 -10.75 13.91
CA LEU A 378 -0.42 -9.47 14.33
C LEU A 378 0.11 -9.02 15.72
N PRO A 379 1.43 -8.76 15.86
CA PRO A 379 1.96 -8.24 17.11
C PRO A 379 1.45 -6.83 17.39
N SER A 380 1.45 -6.44 18.67
CA SER A 380 1.00 -5.11 19.11
C SER A 380 1.77 -3.96 18.42
N THR A 381 3.04 -4.17 18.11
CA THR A 381 3.89 -3.19 17.41
C THR A 381 3.42 -2.91 15.99
N LEU A 382 3.00 -3.94 15.25
CA LEU A 382 2.44 -3.78 13.90
C LEU A 382 1.10 -3.05 13.95
N ILE A 383 0.28 -3.37 14.96
CA ILE A 383 -1.01 -2.67 15.17
C ILE A 383 -0.75 -1.19 15.45
N ASP A 384 0.26 -0.84 16.26
CA ASP A 384 0.63 0.55 16.52
C ASP A 384 1.09 1.29 15.28
N GLU A 385 1.98 0.68 14.50
CA GLU A 385 2.51 1.28 13.27
C GLU A 385 1.40 1.61 12.26
N LYS A 386 0.40 0.72 12.17
CA LYS A 386 -0.70 0.82 11.20
C LYS A 386 -1.94 1.52 11.74
N ALA A 387 -1.98 1.85 13.04
CA ALA A 387 -3.19 2.34 13.69
C ALA A 387 -3.72 3.62 13.03
N ASP A 388 -2.83 4.58 12.77
CA ASP A 388 -3.20 5.86 12.16
C ASP A 388 -3.76 5.67 10.74
N ASP A 389 -3.15 4.80 9.92
CA ASP A 389 -3.57 4.55 8.53
C ASP A 389 -5.00 3.99 8.45
N TYR A 390 -5.44 3.28 9.49
CA TYR A 390 -6.74 2.63 9.57
C TYR A 390 -7.61 3.14 10.72
N GLU A 391 -7.37 4.37 11.19
CA GLU A 391 -8.07 4.95 12.35
C GLU A 391 -9.59 4.89 12.20
N ASN A 392 -10.14 5.24 11.03
CA ASN A 392 -11.58 5.19 10.77
C ASN A 392 -12.14 3.77 10.99
N PHE A 393 -11.45 2.74 10.49
CA PHE A 393 -11.86 1.36 10.68
C PHE A 393 -11.80 0.97 12.17
N ILE A 394 -10.66 1.24 12.84
CA ILE A 394 -10.43 0.87 14.24
C ILE A 394 -11.45 1.54 15.17
N THR A 395 -11.68 2.85 15.00
CA THR A 395 -12.62 3.60 15.83
C THR A 395 -14.06 3.12 15.65
N ASN A 396 -14.47 2.77 14.43
CA ASN A 396 -15.84 2.29 14.19
C ASN A 396 -16.08 0.81 14.54
N THR A 397 -15.04 -0.03 14.61
CA THR A 397 -15.19 -1.47 14.91
C THR A 397 -14.75 -1.85 16.32
N TYR A 398 -13.76 -1.16 16.89
CA TYR A 398 -13.18 -1.47 18.20
C TYR A 398 -13.18 -0.29 19.17
N ASN A 399 -13.68 0.89 18.78
CA ASN A 399 -13.63 2.18 19.50
C ASN A 399 -12.23 2.77 19.65
N GLN A 400 -11.22 1.96 19.98
CA GLN A 400 -9.84 2.41 20.21
C GLN A 400 -8.82 1.30 19.94
N THR A 401 -7.59 1.70 19.59
CA THR A 401 -6.48 0.78 19.27
C THR A 401 -6.15 -0.18 20.41
N SER A 402 -6.29 0.25 21.67
CA SER A 402 -6.04 -0.62 22.85
C SER A 402 -7.04 -1.78 22.96
N VAL A 403 -8.30 -1.57 22.55
CA VAL A 403 -9.32 -2.64 22.51
C VAL A 403 -9.00 -3.63 21.40
N LEU A 404 -8.58 -3.15 20.23
CA LEU A 404 -8.12 -4.02 19.14
C LEU A 404 -6.93 -4.90 19.58
N LYS A 405 -5.91 -4.31 20.21
CA LYS A 405 -4.78 -5.09 20.75
C LYS A 405 -5.22 -6.13 21.77
N SER A 406 -6.14 -5.77 22.66
CA SER A 406 -6.67 -6.69 23.68
C SER A 406 -7.44 -7.84 23.03
N TYR A 407 -8.21 -7.56 21.98
CA TYR A 407 -8.91 -8.58 21.20
C TYR A 407 -7.94 -9.55 20.52
N VAL A 408 -6.93 -9.05 19.80
CA VAL A 408 -5.92 -9.89 19.13
C VAL A 408 -5.14 -10.73 20.14
N ARG A 409 -4.72 -10.13 21.27
CA ARG A 409 -4.04 -10.83 22.36
C ARG A 409 -4.91 -11.94 22.94
N GLY A 410 -6.19 -11.66 23.21
CA GLY A 410 -7.12 -12.66 23.73
C GLY A 410 -7.30 -13.83 22.76
N LEU A 411 -7.32 -13.57 21.45
CA LEU A 411 -7.35 -14.63 20.44
C LEU A 411 -6.04 -15.42 20.37
N GLN A 412 -4.90 -14.77 20.52
CA GLN A 412 -3.61 -15.44 20.57
C GLN A 412 -3.53 -16.40 21.77
N GLU A 413 -3.85 -15.92 22.98
CA GLU A 413 -3.85 -16.74 24.20
C GLU A 413 -4.85 -17.91 24.09
N PHE A 414 -6.01 -17.67 23.49
CA PHE A 414 -6.99 -18.72 23.18
C PHE A 414 -6.42 -19.76 22.21
N ALA A 415 -5.83 -19.32 21.09
CA ALA A 415 -5.31 -20.20 20.05
C ALA A 415 -4.15 -21.06 20.57
N GLU A 416 -3.23 -20.48 21.36
CA GLU A 416 -2.11 -21.19 21.95
C GLU A 416 -2.58 -22.29 22.91
N ARG A 417 -3.55 -21.99 23.78
CA ARG A 417 -4.12 -22.96 24.71
C ARG A 417 -4.83 -24.10 23.99
N GLU A 418 -5.73 -23.78 23.05
CA GLU A 418 -6.50 -24.78 22.31
C GLU A 418 -5.60 -25.65 21.43
N LYS A 419 -4.59 -25.07 20.79
CA LYS A 419 -3.58 -25.81 20.02
C LYS A 419 -2.85 -26.82 20.90
N ALA A 420 -2.43 -26.45 22.10
CA ALA A 420 -1.76 -27.37 23.01
C ALA A 420 -2.66 -28.57 23.39
N LEU A 421 -3.93 -28.32 23.67
CA LEU A 421 -4.92 -29.37 23.94
C LEU A 421 -5.12 -30.29 22.74
N LYS A 422 -5.26 -29.73 21.53
CA LYS A 422 -5.47 -30.51 20.30
C LYS A 422 -4.23 -31.27 19.85
N ASP A 423 -3.03 -30.70 19.98
CA ASP A 423 -1.78 -31.42 19.73
C ASP A 423 -1.64 -32.61 20.69
N PHE A 424 -2.00 -32.45 21.97
CA PHE A 424 -2.02 -33.57 22.93
C PHE A 424 -3.05 -34.63 22.52
N GLU A 425 -4.27 -34.24 22.19
CA GLU A 425 -5.34 -35.14 21.78
C GLU A 425 -4.94 -35.96 20.54
N VAL A 426 -4.40 -35.31 19.50
CA VAL A 426 -3.94 -35.98 18.29
C VAL A 426 -2.79 -36.96 18.60
N LYS A 427 -1.81 -36.57 19.43
CA LYS A 427 -0.72 -37.47 19.86
C LYS A 427 -1.26 -38.68 20.63
N PHE A 428 -2.19 -38.46 21.55
CA PHE A 428 -2.81 -39.51 22.35
C PHE A 428 -3.58 -40.49 21.46
N ARG A 429 -4.46 -40.00 20.57
CA ARG A 429 -5.25 -40.82 19.64
C ARG A 429 -4.38 -41.55 18.61
N THR A 430 -3.31 -40.91 18.13
CA THR A 430 -2.35 -41.53 17.21
C THR A 430 -1.65 -42.71 17.87
N LYS A 431 -1.32 -42.62 19.16
CA LYS A 431 -0.82 -43.79 19.90
C LYS A 431 -1.91 -44.84 20.08
N GLY A 432 -3.10 -44.42 20.50
CA GLY A 432 -4.22 -45.33 20.79
C GLY A 432 -4.71 -46.15 19.60
N ILE A 433 -4.54 -45.66 18.36
CA ILE A 433 -4.92 -46.40 17.15
C ILE A 433 -4.10 -47.69 16.95
N ASN A 434 -2.90 -47.75 17.54
CA ASN A 434 -2.00 -48.90 17.48
C ASN A 434 -2.26 -49.92 18.59
N TRP A 435 -3.37 -49.79 19.32
CA TRP A 435 -3.74 -50.71 20.39
C TRP A 435 -5.16 -51.21 20.20
N LEU A 436 -5.35 -52.50 20.46
CA LEU A 436 -6.65 -53.16 20.57
C LEU A 436 -6.94 -53.40 22.05
N VAL A 437 -8.07 -52.93 22.57
CA VAL A 437 -8.46 -53.05 23.98
C VAL A 437 -9.25 -54.35 24.17
N VAL A 438 -8.76 -55.23 25.04
CA VAL A 438 -9.32 -56.56 25.27
C VAL A 438 -9.52 -56.77 26.78
N GLY A 439 -10.75 -56.55 27.25
CA GLY A 439 -11.03 -56.56 28.69
C GLY A 439 -10.25 -55.46 29.41
N GLU A 440 -9.43 -55.85 30.39
CA GLU A 440 -8.52 -54.97 31.14
C GLU A 440 -7.13 -54.81 30.47
N ASP A 441 -6.83 -55.62 29.45
CA ASP A 441 -5.56 -55.65 28.76
C ASP A 441 -5.61 -54.94 27.39
N SER A 442 -4.44 -54.80 26.77
CA SER A 442 -4.33 -54.30 25.39
C SER A 442 -3.33 -55.10 24.56
N VAL A 443 -3.68 -55.29 23.29
CA VAL A 443 -2.84 -55.93 22.28
C VAL A 443 -2.27 -54.85 21.39
N SER A 444 -0.95 -54.81 21.24
CA SER A 444 -0.32 -53.91 20.28
C SER A 444 -0.66 -54.35 18.85
N LEU A 445 -0.91 -53.38 17.98
CA LEU A 445 -1.07 -53.57 16.54
C LEU A 445 0.25 -53.26 15.80
N GLU A 446 1.37 -53.43 16.49
CA GLU A 446 2.74 -53.39 15.95
C GLU A 446 3.40 -54.75 16.19
N LEU A 447 4.23 -55.21 15.24
CA LEU A 447 5.01 -56.42 15.42
C LEU A 447 6.15 -56.16 16.41
N ASN A 448 6.43 -57.13 17.29
CA ASN A 448 7.46 -57.07 18.32
C ASN A 448 7.29 -55.91 19.33
N PRO A 449 6.19 -55.87 20.10
CA PRO A 449 5.91 -54.80 21.08
C PRO A 449 6.81 -54.80 22.32
N GLY A 450 7.87 -55.62 22.33
CA GLY A 450 8.79 -55.84 23.44
C GLY A 450 8.43 -57.07 24.29
N LEU A 451 9.45 -57.75 24.83
CA LEU A 451 9.33 -59.02 25.56
C LEU A 451 8.54 -58.93 26.87
N THR A 452 8.31 -57.73 27.39
CA THR A 452 7.63 -57.48 28.67
C THR A 452 6.11 -57.45 28.55
N ARG A 453 5.55 -57.57 27.34
CA ARG A 453 4.10 -57.57 27.11
C ARG A 453 3.54 -58.99 27.09
N PRO A 454 2.37 -59.24 27.69
CA PRO A 454 1.76 -60.58 27.68
C PRO A 454 1.31 -60.97 26.26
N TYR A 455 0.82 -60.01 25.48
CA TYR A 455 0.46 -60.25 24.08
C TYR A 455 1.64 -59.99 23.14
N GLN A 456 1.96 -60.98 22.32
CA GLN A 456 3.01 -60.93 21.29
C GLN A 456 2.38 -61.22 19.92
N PRO A 457 2.00 -60.17 19.16
CA PRO A 457 1.49 -60.30 17.81
C PRO A 457 2.54 -60.91 16.89
N LEU A 458 2.15 -61.98 16.20
CA LEU A 458 2.96 -62.61 15.15
C LEU A 458 2.45 -62.24 13.75
N VAL A 459 1.15 -61.98 13.64
CA VAL A 459 0.47 -61.54 12.41
C VAL A 459 -0.47 -60.41 12.73
N ILE A 460 -0.43 -59.35 11.93
CA ILE A 460 -1.38 -58.26 11.95
C ILE A 460 -1.83 -58.02 10.51
N MET A 461 -3.11 -58.23 10.25
CA MET A 461 -3.75 -57.81 9.02
C MET A 461 -4.52 -56.50 9.32
N PRO A 462 -4.04 -55.34 8.84
CA PRO A 462 -4.60 -54.04 9.19
C PRO A 462 -6.12 -53.99 9.02
N GLU A 463 -6.81 -53.46 10.03
CA GLU A 463 -8.27 -53.30 10.06
C GLU A 463 -9.08 -54.61 9.86
N LYS A 464 -8.46 -55.78 10.04
CA LYS A 464 -9.14 -57.08 9.94
C LYS A 464 -8.94 -57.92 11.19
N TYR A 465 -7.71 -58.36 11.46
CA TYR A 465 -7.42 -59.25 12.57
C TYR A 465 -5.94 -59.26 12.96
N THR A 466 -5.66 -59.71 14.18
CA THR A 466 -4.32 -60.02 14.67
C THR A 466 -4.32 -61.40 15.33
N ALA A 467 -3.23 -62.16 15.12
CA ALA A 467 -2.98 -63.39 15.83
C ALA A 467 -1.55 -63.43 16.35
N GLY A 468 -1.35 -64.18 17.42
CA GLY A 468 -0.05 -64.31 18.05
C GLY A 468 -0.10 -65.17 19.30
N LEU A 469 0.83 -64.91 20.20
CA LEU A 469 0.97 -65.61 21.47
C LEU A 469 0.55 -64.71 22.64
N PHE A 470 -0.12 -65.29 23.63
CA PHE A 470 -0.47 -64.67 24.90
C PHE A 470 0.22 -65.45 26.03
N PHE A 471 1.13 -64.78 26.72
CA PHE A 471 1.87 -65.31 27.85
C PHE A 471 1.17 -64.90 29.15
N LYS A 472 0.50 -65.85 29.81
CA LYS A 472 -0.14 -65.62 31.11
C LYS A 472 0.91 -65.58 32.23
N ASP A 473 1.93 -66.42 32.12
CA ASP A 473 3.11 -66.49 32.97
C ASP A 473 4.29 -67.07 32.15
N SER A 474 5.41 -67.43 32.81
CA SER A 474 6.60 -67.96 32.11
C SER A 474 6.42 -69.36 31.51
N ILE A 475 5.29 -70.04 31.77
CA ILE A 475 5.09 -71.46 31.47
C ILE A 475 3.82 -71.67 30.61
N ALA A 476 2.76 -70.90 30.87
CA ALA A 476 1.48 -70.96 30.20
C ALA A 476 1.41 -69.96 29.05
N THR A 477 1.51 -70.51 27.84
CA THR A 477 1.36 -69.77 26.58
C THR A 477 0.11 -70.24 25.87
N GLU A 478 -0.70 -69.30 25.41
CA GLU A 478 -1.87 -69.54 24.57
C GLU A 478 -1.65 -68.84 23.21
N GLY A 479 -2.24 -69.38 22.15
CA GLY A 479 -2.43 -68.66 20.91
C GLY A 479 -3.68 -67.78 21.03
N TYR A 480 -3.72 -66.67 20.28
CA TYR A 480 -4.92 -65.85 20.18
C TYR A 480 -5.23 -65.47 18.73
N LEU A 481 -6.50 -65.20 18.46
CA LEU A 481 -7.00 -64.57 17.23
C LEU A 481 -8.04 -63.53 17.61
N TYR A 482 -7.73 -62.25 17.37
CA TYR A 482 -8.61 -61.14 17.67
C TYR A 482 -8.96 -60.33 16.41
N GLY A 483 -10.23 -59.97 16.26
CA GLY A 483 -10.72 -59.05 15.24
C GLY A 483 -10.29 -57.61 15.53
N ILE A 484 -9.88 -56.88 14.49
CA ILE A 484 -9.52 -55.46 14.58
C ILE A 484 -10.70 -54.65 14.07
N THR A 485 -11.46 -54.05 14.99
CA THR A 485 -12.60 -53.20 14.64
C THR A 485 -12.22 -51.72 14.70
N VAL A 486 -13.05 -50.87 14.09
CA VAL A 486 -12.89 -49.40 14.16
C VAL A 486 -12.98 -48.84 15.58
N SER A 487 -13.62 -49.56 16.52
CA SER A 487 -13.69 -49.17 17.93
C SER A 487 -12.49 -49.63 18.75
N ARG A 488 -11.57 -50.37 18.11
CA ARG A 488 -10.44 -51.04 18.76
C ARG A 488 -10.89 -51.95 19.91
N LYS A 489 -12.13 -52.47 19.83
CA LYS A 489 -12.64 -53.52 20.70
C LYS A 489 -12.95 -54.74 19.83
N PRO A 490 -12.35 -55.91 20.08
CA PRO A 490 -12.54 -57.06 19.21
C PRO A 490 -14.00 -57.52 19.23
N ASP A 491 -14.54 -57.78 18.06
CA ASP A 491 -15.81 -58.49 17.86
C ASP A 491 -15.60 -60.01 17.81
N LEU A 492 -14.41 -60.45 17.38
CA LEU A 492 -13.90 -61.81 17.51
C LEU A 492 -12.77 -61.83 18.53
N ALA A 493 -12.90 -62.59 19.63
CA ALA A 493 -11.88 -62.66 20.67
C ALA A 493 -11.64 -64.10 21.17
N ILE A 494 -10.76 -64.84 20.52
CA ILE A 494 -10.52 -66.27 20.82
C ILE A 494 -9.08 -66.50 21.30
N LYS A 495 -8.94 -67.30 22.37
CA LYS A 495 -7.66 -67.89 22.82
C LYS A 495 -7.71 -69.41 22.64
N PHE A 496 -6.59 -70.03 22.35
CA PHE A 496 -6.48 -71.47 22.09
C PHE A 496 -5.16 -72.04 22.61
N PRO A 497 -5.09 -73.33 22.99
CA PRO A 497 -3.85 -73.92 23.46
C PRO A 497 -2.81 -73.99 22.34
N VAL A 498 -1.54 -73.81 22.68
CA VAL A 498 -0.37 -73.98 21.79
C VAL A 498 0.63 -74.96 22.42
N ASP A 499 1.52 -75.53 21.60
CA ASP A 499 2.57 -76.44 22.06
C ASP A 499 3.44 -75.85 23.19
N ALA A 500 3.88 -76.66 24.14
CA ALA A 500 4.69 -76.20 25.28
C ALA A 500 6.08 -75.66 24.87
N GLY A 501 6.48 -75.84 23.61
CA GLY A 501 7.67 -75.26 23.00
C GLY A 501 7.59 -73.75 22.73
N TYR A 502 6.41 -73.13 22.77
CA TYR A 502 6.27 -71.68 22.63
C TYR A 502 6.55 -70.97 23.95
N ARG A 503 7.72 -70.33 24.07
CA ARG A 503 8.17 -69.60 25.25
C ARG A 503 8.72 -68.24 24.86
N HIS A 504 8.84 -67.31 25.82
CA HIS A 504 9.48 -66.00 25.57
C HIS A 504 10.89 -66.14 24.96
N SER A 505 11.67 -67.14 25.38
CA SER A 505 13.02 -67.41 24.85
C SER A 505 13.04 -67.85 23.39
N THR A 506 11.92 -68.37 22.86
CA THR A 506 11.78 -68.84 21.48
C THR A 506 10.90 -67.93 20.63
N LEU A 507 10.53 -66.75 21.14
CA LEU A 507 9.61 -65.85 20.46
C LEU A 507 10.16 -65.35 19.12
N ALA A 508 11.47 -65.07 19.06
CA ALA A 508 12.12 -64.58 17.84
C ALA A 508 12.00 -65.56 16.67
N GLN A 509 11.94 -66.86 16.97
CA GLN A 509 11.79 -67.96 16.02
C GLN A 509 10.32 -68.37 15.81
N SER A 510 9.39 -67.78 16.56
CA SER A 510 7.97 -68.05 16.40
C SER A 510 7.42 -67.21 15.25
N LYS A 511 6.72 -67.86 14.31
CA LYS A 511 6.07 -67.25 13.15
C LYS A 511 4.62 -67.68 13.10
N ALA A 512 3.80 -66.90 12.42
CA ALA A 512 2.43 -67.32 12.15
C ALA A 512 1.94 -66.80 10.80
N PHE A 513 0.89 -67.42 10.28
CA PHE A 513 0.05 -66.86 9.22
C PHE A 513 -1.39 -67.33 9.43
N ILE A 514 -2.32 -66.59 8.83
CA ILE A 514 -3.76 -66.83 8.96
C ILE A 514 -4.31 -67.03 7.56
N ILE A 515 -5.19 -68.02 7.43
CA ILE A 515 -6.00 -68.23 6.23
C ILE A 515 -7.45 -68.21 6.64
N ASN A 516 -8.27 -67.61 5.81
CA ASN A 516 -9.70 -67.57 5.99
C ASN A 516 -10.40 -68.01 4.71
N ASP A 517 -11.66 -68.42 4.86
CA ASP A 517 -12.55 -68.58 3.72
C ASP A 517 -12.95 -67.22 3.14
N ALA A 518 -13.53 -67.22 1.93
CA ALA A 518 -13.95 -66.00 1.24
C ALA A 518 -14.98 -65.17 2.04
N GLY A 519 -15.76 -65.81 2.91
CA GLY A 519 -16.75 -65.16 3.78
C GLY A 519 -16.20 -64.70 5.14
N GLU A 520 -14.92 -64.91 5.42
CA GLU A 520 -14.29 -64.65 6.73
C GLU A 520 -15.07 -65.24 7.93
N GLN A 521 -15.68 -66.41 7.72
CA GLN A 521 -16.42 -67.18 8.72
C GLN A 521 -15.58 -68.25 9.39
N ILE A 522 -14.58 -68.77 8.68
CA ILE A 522 -13.66 -69.82 9.14
C ILE A 522 -12.24 -69.28 9.05
N PHE A 523 -11.52 -69.32 10.16
CA PHE A 523 -10.12 -68.94 10.26
C PHE A 523 -9.28 -70.17 10.62
N PHE A 524 -8.16 -70.30 9.95
CA PHE A 524 -7.08 -71.22 10.30
C PHE A 524 -5.87 -70.41 10.72
N VAL A 525 -5.52 -70.48 12.00
CA VAL A 525 -4.33 -69.84 12.55
C VAL A 525 -3.24 -70.89 12.65
N ILE A 526 -2.16 -70.69 11.90
CA ILE A 526 -1.00 -71.59 11.90
C ILE A 526 0.14 -70.83 12.58
N ILE A 527 0.58 -71.34 13.73
CA ILE A 527 1.75 -70.84 14.46
C ILE A 527 2.82 -71.92 14.38
N TYR A 528 4.05 -71.56 14.07
CA TYR A 528 5.18 -72.49 14.04
C TYR A 528 6.43 -71.88 14.69
N ASN A 529 7.31 -72.74 15.17
CA ASN A 529 8.60 -72.35 15.71
C ASN A 529 9.71 -72.86 14.80
N GLU A 530 10.58 -71.97 14.30
CA GLU A 530 11.71 -72.31 13.43
C GLU A 530 12.80 -73.14 14.16
N ASN A 531 12.80 -73.15 15.50
CA ASN A 531 13.68 -74.03 16.28
C ASN A 531 13.19 -75.49 16.22
N LYS A 532 14.04 -76.37 15.69
CA LYS A 532 13.77 -77.81 15.60
C LYS A 532 13.99 -78.52 16.93
N VAL A 533 13.11 -79.45 17.26
CA VAL A 533 13.24 -80.41 18.37
C VAL A 533 13.25 -81.82 17.79
N GLY A 534 14.44 -82.43 17.71
CA GLY A 534 14.62 -83.74 17.08
C GLY A 534 14.29 -83.73 15.58
N ASP A 535 14.90 -82.80 14.84
CA ASP A 535 14.74 -82.53 13.40
C ASP A 535 13.35 -82.08 12.90
N LYS A 536 12.37 -81.97 13.81
CA LYS A 536 11.02 -81.52 13.50
C LYS A 536 10.72 -80.15 14.13
N LEU A 537 9.90 -79.37 13.44
CA LEU A 537 9.37 -78.07 13.86
C LEU A 537 8.05 -78.28 14.59
N SER A 538 7.86 -77.59 15.72
CA SER A 538 6.56 -77.52 16.39
C SER A 538 5.64 -76.60 15.61
N VAL A 539 4.44 -77.08 15.27
CA VAL A 539 3.39 -76.33 14.57
C VAL A 539 2.07 -76.50 15.31
N THR A 540 1.41 -75.41 15.66
CA THR A 540 0.03 -75.41 16.14
C THR A 540 -0.89 -74.92 15.04
N VAL A 541 -1.96 -75.65 14.77
CA VAL A 541 -3.02 -75.23 13.86
C VAL A 541 -4.33 -75.16 14.64
N ALA A 542 -4.97 -73.99 14.62
CA ALA A 542 -6.28 -73.78 15.22
C ALA A 542 -7.30 -73.43 14.15
N LYS A 543 -8.44 -74.13 14.16
CA LYS A 543 -9.62 -73.80 13.35
C LYS A 543 -10.63 -73.06 14.21
N ILE A 544 -11.01 -71.87 13.77
CA ILE A 544 -11.87 -70.95 14.52
C ILE A 544 -13.03 -70.53 13.63
N TYR A 545 -14.25 -70.68 14.13
CA TYR A 545 -15.45 -70.13 13.52
C TYR A 545 -15.74 -68.75 14.11
N ARG A 546 -16.17 -67.80 13.27
CA ARG A 546 -16.55 -66.46 13.75
C ARG A 546 -17.74 -66.50 14.70
N SER A 547 -18.72 -67.38 14.45
CA SER A 547 -19.94 -67.53 15.26
C SER A 547 -19.72 -68.38 16.51
N ASP A 548 -19.04 -69.52 16.36
CA ASP A 548 -19.02 -70.59 17.37
C ASP A 548 -17.71 -70.62 18.17
N GLY A 549 -16.72 -69.80 17.79
CA GLY A 549 -15.42 -69.73 18.44
C GLY A 549 -14.48 -70.87 18.03
N LEU A 550 -13.67 -71.37 18.97
CA LEU A 550 -12.66 -72.39 18.70
C LEU A 550 -13.30 -73.75 18.37
N ALA A 551 -13.07 -74.27 17.17
CA ALA A 551 -13.51 -75.61 16.78
C ALA A 551 -12.55 -76.69 17.28
N TRP A 552 -11.25 -76.51 17.01
CA TRP A 552 -10.18 -77.36 17.49
C TRP A 552 -8.82 -76.65 17.39
N SER A 553 -7.86 -77.08 18.20
CA SER A 553 -6.45 -76.69 18.12
C SER A 553 -5.59 -77.93 18.28
N ASN A 554 -4.76 -78.24 17.29
CA ASN A 554 -3.90 -79.43 17.26
C ASN A 554 -2.44 -79.04 17.09
N HIS A 555 -1.56 -79.83 17.71
CA HIS A 555 -0.11 -79.65 17.68
C HIS A 555 0.55 -80.75 16.85
N PHE A 556 1.47 -80.36 15.98
CA PHE A 556 2.14 -81.23 15.04
C PHE A 556 3.65 -81.02 15.12
N LYS A 557 4.38 -82.09 14.79
CA LYS A 557 5.82 -82.06 14.58
C LYS A 557 6.08 -82.37 13.12
N VAL A 558 6.46 -81.36 12.33
CA VAL A 558 6.65 -81.47 10.88
C VAL A 558 8.12 -81.25 10.51
N ASP A 559 8.59 -81.84 9.43
CA ASP A 559 9.98 -81.72 8.95
C ASP A 559 10.20 -80.54 7.97
N MET A 560 9.16 -79.73 7.72
CA MET A 560 9.17 -78.62 6.77
C MET A 560 8.65 -77.30 7.38
N ILE A 561 9.13 -76.17 6.85
CA ILE A 561 8.69 -74.83 7.26
C ILE A 561 7.38 -74.49 6.52
N PRO A 562 6.25 -74.27 7.23
CA PRO A 562 4.99 -73.90 6.59
C PRO A 562 5.10 -72.54 5.87
N ALA A 563 4.74 -72.50 4.58
CA ALA A 563 4.83 -71.31 3.74
C ALA A 563 3.47 -70.73 3.36
N SER A 564 2.51 -71.60 3.03
CA SER A 564 1.14 -71.21 2.68
C SER A 564 0.17 -72.34 3.04
N ALA A 565 -1.13 -72.05 3.09
CA ALA A 565 -2.13 -73.10 3.13
C ALA A 565 -3.43 -72.68 2.43
N ASN A 566 -4.22 -73.66 2.00
CA ASN A 566 -5.46 -73.48 1.28
C ASN A 566 -6.54 -74.40 1.86
N PHE A 567 -7.76 -73.90 2.00
CA PHE A 567 -8.90 -74.68 2.46
C PHE A 567 -9.79 -75.06 1.27
N ILE A 568 -9.79 -76.33 0.89
CA ILE A 568 -10.50 -76.85 -0.29
C ILE A 568 -11.25 -78.13 0.10
N ASN A 569 -12.53 -78.23 -0.27
CA ASN A 569 -13.36 -79.43 -0.04
C ASN A 569 -13.40 -79.93 1.42
N GLY A 570 -13.32 -79.01 2.40
CA GLY A 570 -13.36 -79.36 3.82
C GLY A 570 -12.01 -79.80 4.41
N GLU A 571 -10.93 -79.73 3.63
CA GLU A 571 -9.57 -80.07 4.04
C GLU A 571 -8.65 -78.85 3.96
N LEU A 572 -7.75 -78.71 4.95
CA LEU A 572 -6.71 -77.69 4.94
C LEU A 572 -5.42 -78.30 4.40
N ILE A 573 -4.95 -77.81 3.26
CA ILE A 573 -3.70 -78.23 2.63
C ILE A 573 -2.64 -77.20 2.96
N VAL A 574 -1.67 -77.56 3.79
CA VAL A 574 -0.55 -76.69 4.14
C VAL A 574 0.67 -77.08 3.30
N THR A 575 1.25 -76.11 2.60
CA THR A 575 2.41 -76.27 1.71
C THR A 575 3.65 -75.67 2.38
N GLY A 576 4.73 -76.44 2.44
CA GLY A 576 6.02 -76.00 2.95
C GLY A 576 6.83 -75.21 1.92
N LEU A 577 7.94 -74.61 2.37
CA LEU A 577 8.90 -73.93 1.48
C LEU A 577 9.59 -74.87 0.47
N ASP A 578 9.62 -76.18 0.77
CA ASP A 578 10.18 -77.25 -0.06
C ASP A 578 9.13 -77.96 -0.92
N ASP A 579 7.97 -77.33 -1.15
CA ASP A 579 6.81 -77.85 -1.89
C ASP A 579 6.18 -79.13 -1.32
N LYS A 580 6.66 -79.63 -0.17
CA LYS A 580 6.00 -80.70 0.57
C LYS A 580 4.65 -80.22 1.08
N LYS A 581 3.68 -81.13 1.14
CA LYS A 581 2.30 -80.85 1.55
C LYS A 581 1.87 -81.81 2.64
N TRP A 582 1.08 -81.30 3.57
CA TRP A 582 0.33 -82.11 4.52
C TRP A 582 -1.10 -81.62 4.57
N VAL A 583 -2.01 -82.58 4.72
CA VAL A 583 -3.45 -82.34 4.62
C VAL A 583 -4.09 -82.61 5.97
N LEU A 584 -4.86 -81.65 6.45
CA LEU A 584 -5.69 -81.78 7.64
C LEU A 584 -7.14 -81.99 7.24
N ASP A 585 -7.76 -83.03 7.79
CA ASP A 585 -9.19 -83.26 7.62
C ASP A 585 -10.04 -82.21 8.38
N LYS A 586 -11.36 -82.29 8.23
CA LYS A 586 -12.31 -81.37 8.89
C LYS A 586 -12.20 -81.33 10.43
N ASN A 587 -11.65 -82.38 11.05
CA ASN A 587 -11.46 -82.55 12.49
C ASN A 587 -10.01 -82.24 12.92
N GLY A 588 -9.16 -81.77 11.99
CA GLY A 588 -7.77 -81.44 12.25
C GLY A 588 -6.85 -82.65 12.38
N LYS A 589 -7.24 -83.83 11.88
CA LYS A 589 -6.34 -84.99 11.82
C LYS A 589 -5.46 -84.93 10.58
N MET A 590 -4.16 -85.14 10.76
CA MET A 590 -3.18 -85.23 9.66
C MET A 590 -3.39 -86.53 8.90
N LYS A 591 -3.52 -86.43 7.57
CA LYS A 591 -3.62 -87.56 6.64
C LYS A 591 -2.26 -87.99 6.11
#